data_AF-A0A565CTS2-F1
#
_entry.id   AF-A0A565CTS2-F1
#
_cell.length_a   1.000
_cell.length_b   1.000
_cell.length_c   1.000
_cell.angle_alpha   90.00
_cell.angle_beta   90.00
_cell.angle_gamma   90.00
#
_symmetry.space_group_name_H-M   'P 1'
#
loop_
_entity.id
_entity.type
_entity.pdbx_description
1 polymer ?
#
loop_
_entity_poly.entity_id
_entity_poly.type
_entity_poly.pdbx_seq_one_letter_code
_entity_poly.pdbx_strand_id
1 'polypeptide(L)'
;MMHMTFYWGIKATILFDFWKTDSWLSYIITLIACFLFSAFYQYLENRRLQFKSLSSSSVNSPPPPPSSSGVSAPLIPKPGTRSVAKTASVLLFGVNAAIGYLLMLAVMSFNGGVFIAIVVGLTVGYLVFRSDDGGADSAAENPCACA
;
A
#
# COMPACT_ATOMS: atom_id res chain seq x y z
N MET A 1 -3.59 -17.62 28.88
CA MET A 1 -2.17 -17.50 29.27
C MET A 1 -1.48 -16.65 28.21
N MET A 2 -0.70 -15.64 28.61
CA MET A 2 -0.01 -14.76 27.65
C MET A 2 1.16 -15.54 27.04
N HIS A 3 1.00 -16.00 25.81
CA HIS A 3 2.09 -16.63 25.05
C HIS A 3 3.05 -15.52 24.59
N MET A 4 4.28 -15.56 25.10
CA MET A 4 5.38 -14.68 24.69
C MET A 4 6.16 -15.26 23.49
N THR A 5 5.69 -16.37 22.93
CA THR A 5 6.29 -17.12 21.83
C THR A 5 5.24 -17.46 20.79
N PHE A 6 5.66 -17.66 19.54
CA PHE A 6 4.76 -18.06 18.47
C PHE A 6 3.99 -19.33 18.85
N TYR A 7 2.66 -19.29 18.70
CA TYR A 7 1.80 -20.44 18.94
C TYR A 7 0.93 -20.76 17.72
N TRP A 8 0.65 -22.04 17.54
CA TRP A 8 -0.17 -22.60 16.47
C TRP A 8 -1.55 -23.00 16.99
N GLY A 9 -2.25 -22.03 17.59
CA GLY A 9 -3.55 -22.22 18.23
C GLY A 9 -4.68 -21.56 17.45
N ILE A 10 -5.85 -22.21 17.47
CA ILE A 10 -7.08 -21.77 16.79
C ILE A 10 -7.80 -20.68 17.61
N LYS A 11 -7.58 -20.66 18.93
CA LYS A 11 -8.20 -19.70 19.86
C LYS A 11 -7.35 -18.44 19.95
N ALA A 12 -7.59 -17.48 19.06
CA ALA A 12 -6.88 -16.20 19.05
C ALA A 12 -7.85 -15.02 19.17
N THR A 13 -7.59 -14.12 20.12
CA THR A 13 -8.18 -12.77 20.21
C THR A 13 -7.26 -11.81 19.48
N ILE A 14 -7.60 -11.48 18.24
CA ILE A 14 -6.64 -10.86 17.31
C ILE A 14 -6.53 -9.34 17.51
N LEU A 15 -7.55 -8.67 18.05
CA LEU A 15 -7.50 -7.20 18.13
C LEU A 15 -8.53 -6.52 19.03
N PHE A 16 -9.76 -7.04 19.05
CA PHE A 16 -10.87 -6.57 19.87
C PHE A 16 -11.48 -7.77 20.58
N ASP A 17 -12.01 -7.57 21.79
CA ASP A 17 -12.69 -8.64 22.54
C ASP A 17 -13.85 -9.30 21.77
N PHE A 18 -14.37 -8.59 20.75
CA PHE A 18 -15.44 -9.02 19.86
C PHE A 18 -15.02 -10.03 18.78
N TRP A 19 -13.73 -10.13 18.45
CA TRP A 19 -13.23 -11.03 17.40
C TRP A 19 -12.55 -12.26 18.02
N LYS A 20 -13.37 -13.11 18.67
CA LYS A 20 -12.92 -14.42 19.20
C LYS A 20 -13.14 -15.52 18.17
N THR A 21 -12.10 -16.32 17.98
CA THR A 21 -12.13 -17.51 17.12
C THR A 21 -12.31 -18.75 17.99
N ASP A 22 -13.56 -19.15 18.20
CA ASP A 22 -13.87 -20.36 18.99
C ASP A 22 -13.97 -21.64 18.14
N SER A 23 -13.81 -21.54 16.82
CA SER A 23 -14.01 -22.64 15.87
C SER A 23 -13.01 -22.59 14.71
N TRP A 24 -12.77 -23.73 14.06
CA TRP A 24 -11.90 -23.81 12.88
C TRP A 24 -12.33 -22.89 11.74
N LEU A 25 -13.65 -22.77 11.49
CA LEU A 25 -14.18 -21.88 10.46
C LEU A 25 -13.90 -20.41 10.77
N SER A 26 -14.12 -19.96 12.01
CA SER A 26 -13.86 -18.57 12.38
C SER A 26 -12.37 -18.25 12.28
N TYR A 27 -11.50 -19.20 12.61
CA TYR A 27 -10.06 -19.05 12.41
C TYR A 27 -9.68 -18.90 10.92
N ILE A 28 -10.19 -19.76 10.03
CA ILE A 28 -9.94 -19.65 8.59
C ILE A 28 -10.46 -18.30 8.04
N ILE A 29 -11.66 -17.87 8.46
CA ILE A 29 -12.22 -16.58 8.07
C ILE A 29 -11.30 -15.44 8.52
N THR A 30 -10.76 -15.51 9.74
CA THR A 30 -9.79 -14.54 10.24
C THR A 30 -8.50 -14.55 9.42
N LEU A 31 -7.96 -15.72 9.05
CA LEU A 31 -6.77 -15.80 8.19
C LEU A 31 -7.02 -15.16 6.82
N ILE A 32 -8.16 -15.45 6.20
CA ILE A 32 -8.55 -14.84 4.92
C ILE A 32 -8.71 -13.33 5.08
N ALA A 33 -9.36 -12.86 6.16
CA ALA A 33 -9.49 -11.44 6.43
C ALA A 33 -8.12 -10.76 6.59
N CYS A 34 -7.19 -11.32 7.37
CA CYS A 34 -5.84 -10.80 7.54
C CYS A 34 -5.06 -10.75 6.21
N PHE A 35 -5.20 -11.80 5.38
CA PHE A 35 -4.63 -11.83 4.04
C PHE A 35 -5.21 -10.73 3.14
N LEU A 36 -6.53 -10.54 3.14
CA LEU A 36 -7.19 -9.50 2.34
C LEU A 36 -6.84 -8.10 2.83
N PHE A 37 -6.80 -7.86 4.14
CA PHE A 37 -6.40 -6.57 4.72
C PHE A 37 -4.94 -6.20 4.39
N SER A 38 -4.04 -7.18 4.41
CA SER A 38 -2.64 -6.96 4.02
C SER A 38 -2.46 -6.72 2.52
N ALA A 39 -3.15 -7.47 1.66
CA ALA A 39 -3.16 -7.20 0.22
C ALA A 39 -3.77 -5.81 -0.09
N PHE A 40 -4.85 -5.45 0.61
CA PHE A 40 -5.52 -4.16 0.46
C PHE A 40 -4.66 -2.99 0.96
N TYR A 41 -3.89 -3.16 2.04
CA TYR A 41 -2.87 -2.19 2.47
C TYR A 41 -1.90 -1.87 1.33
N GLN A 42 -1.38 -2.90 0.66
CA GLN A 42 -0.44 -2.71 -0.44
C GLN A 42 -1.09 -2.04 -1.67
N TYR A 43 -2.37 -2.33 -1.94
CA TYR A 43 -3.16 -1.64 -2.96
C TYR A 43 -3.30 -0.14 -2.68
N LEU A 44 -3.64 0.23 -1.44
CA LEU A 44 -3.77 1.64 -1.05
C LEU A 44 -2.44 2.39 -1.13
N GLU A 45 -1.34 1.75 -0.73
CA GLU A 45 0.01 2.31 -0.87
C GLU A 45 0.32 2.62 -2.34
N ASN A 46 0.04 1.69 -3.26
CA ASN A 46 0.26 1.89 -4.69
C ASN A 46 -0.54 3.08 -5.25
N ARG A 47 -1.83 3.17 -4.90
CA ARG A 47 -2.67 4.30 -5.35
C ARG A 47 -2.14 5.63 -4.84
N ARG A 48 -1.67 5.68 -3.59
CA ARG A 48 -1.07 6.89 -3.01
C ARG A 48 0.20 7.31 -3.76
N LEU A 49 1.04 6.36 -4.15
CA LEU A 49 2.25 6.63 -4.94
C LEU A 49 1.89 7.17 -6.33
N GLN A 50 0.91 6.58 -7.01
CA GLN A 50 0.43 7.07 -8.30
C GLN A 50 -0.11 8.51 -8.21
N PHE A 51 -0.92 8.84 -7.19
CA PHE A 51 -1.41 10.22 -6.99
C PHE A 51 -0.26 11.23 -6.77
N LYS A 52 0.81 10.82 -6.09
CA LYS A 52 2.00 11.67 -5.90
C LYS A 52 2.77 11.86 -7.21
N SER A 53 2.91 10.82 -8.02
CA SER A 53 3.54 10.89 -9.35
C SER A 53 2.75 11.77 -10.33
N LEU A 54 1.42 11.67 -10.33
CA LEU A 54 0.54 12.48 -11.19
C LEU A 54 0.57 13.96 -10.79
N SER A 55 0.67 14.24 -9.49
CA SER A 55 0.86 15.61 -8.99
C SER A 55 2.27 16.15 -9.29
N SER A 56 3.28 15.28 -9.39
CA SER A 56 4.67 15.64 -9.70
C SER A 56 4.99 15.71 -11.20
N SER A 57 4.22 15.01 -12.05
CA SER A 57 4.40 14.99 -13.52
C SER A 57 4.08 16.33 -14.16
N SER A 58 3.40 17.24 -13.44
CA SER A 58 3.24 18.64 -13.86
C SER A 58 4.52 19.48 -13.72
N VAL A 59 5.62 18.95 -13.16
CA VAL A 59 6.87 19.71 -12.88
C VAL A 59 8.04 19.30 -13.79
N ASN A 60 8.00 18.14 -14.48
CA ASN A 60 9.08 17.67 -15.37
C ASN A 60 8.82 17.96 -16.86
N SER A 61 8.43 19.19 -17.21
CA SER A 61 8.60 19.66 -18.60
C SER A 61 10.05 20.16 -18.75
N PRO A 62 10.84 19.70 -19.74
CA PRO A 62 12.19 20.24 -19.95
C PRO A 62 12.12 21.75 -20.24
N PRO A 63 13.09 22.57 -19.78
CA PRO A 63 13.08 24.00 -20.03
C PRO A 63 13.18 24.27 -21.55
N PRO A 64 12.28 25.07 -22.15
CA PRO A 64 12.44 25.49 -23.53
C PRO A 64 13.64 26.43 -23.70
N PRO A 65 14.33 26.41 -24.85
CA PRO A 65 15.50 27.24 -25.10
C PRO A 65 15.19 28.75 -25.01
N PRO A 66 16.16 29.60 -24.64
CA PRO A 66 15.94 31.01 -24.41
C PRO A 66 15.83 31.75 -25.74
N SER A 67 14.61 31.92 -26.24
CA SER A 67 14.34 32.92 -27.28
C SER A 67 12.96 33.53 -27.13
N SER A 68 13.00 34.80 -26.70
CA SER A 68 12.04 35.88 -26.92
C SER A 68 10.59 35.72 -26.45
N SER A 69 10.25 36.56 -25.47
CA SER A 69 9.02 37.36 -25.44
C SER A 69 7.71 36.60 -25.28
N GLY A 70 7.37 36.35 -24.02
CA GLY A 70 6.06 35.93 -23.59
C GLY A 70 6.17 35.32 -22.22
N VAL A 71 6.01 36.14 -21.17
CA VAL A 71 5.93 35.69 -19.78
C VAL A 71 4.72 34.78 -19.66
N SER A 72 4.91 33.50 -19.98
CA SER A 72 4.00 32.41 -19.64
C SER A 72 4.29 32.06 -18.19
N ALA A 73 3.93 32.97 -17.28
CA ALA A 73 3.74 32.59 -15.89
C ALA A 73 2.68 31.47 -15.88
N PRO A 74 2.88 30.35 -15.17
CA PRO A 74 1.81 29.39 -14.98
C PRO A 74 0.73 30.09 -14.16
N LEU A 75 -0.29 30.59 -14.86
CA LEU A 75 -1.43 31.29 -14.30
C LEU A 75 -2.17 30.36 -13.35
N ILE A 76 -2.22 30.78 -12.09
CA ILE A 76 -3.27 30.57 -11.09
C ILE A 76 -3.87 29.18 -11.06
N PRO A 77 -3.47 28.37 -10.05
CA PRO A 77 -4.12 27.11 -9.81
C PRO A 77 -5.62 27.18 -9.69
N LYS A 78 -6.46 26.74 -10.63
CA LYS A 78 -7.93 26.67 -10.39
C LYS A 78 -8.19 26.01 -9.01
N PRO A 79 -8.75 26.73 -8.02
CA PRO A 79 -8.79 26.26 -6.63
C PRO A 79 -9.89 25.22 -6.34
N GLY A 80 -10.83 24.99 -7.28
CA GLY A 80 -12.02 24.14 -7.04
C GLY A 80 -11.75 22.63 -7.01
N THR A 81 -10.97 22.09 -7.95
CA THR A 81 -10.75 20.62 -8.07
C THR A 81 -9.56 20.13 -7.24
N ARG A 82 -8.65 21.04 -6.87
CA ARG A 82 -7.46 20.73 -6.06
C ARG A 82 -7.78 20.44 -4.59
N SER A 83 -8.88 20.98 -4.08
CA SER A 83 -9.30 20.79 -2.68
C SER A 83 -9.75 19.34 -2.44
N VAL A 84 -10.59 18.79 -3.32
CA VAL A 84 -11.10 17.42 -3.20
C VAL A 84 -9.98 16.39 -3.37
N ALA A 85 -9.07 16.60 -4.32
CA ALA A 85 -7.91 15.72 -4.51
C ALA A 85 -6.95 15.74 -3.31
N LYS A 86 -6.74 16.90 -2.68
CA LYS A 86 -5.97 17.02 -1.42
C LYS A 86 -6.66 16.29 -0.27
N THR A 87 -7.95 16.50 -0.07
CA THR A 87 -8.71 15.82 0.99
C THR A 87 -8.70 14.30 0.79
N ALA A 88 -8.91 13.82 -0.43
CA ALA A 88 -8.85 12.40 -0.75
C ALA A 88 -7.46 11.80 -0.46
N SER A 89 -6.38 12.51 -0.77
CA SER A 89 -5.01 12.03 -0.49
C SER A 89 -4.71 11.91 1.01
N VAL A 90 -5.22 12.85 1.82
CA VAL A 90 -5.07 12.82 3.29
C VAL A 90 -5.91 11.70 3.89
N LEU A 91 -7.14 11.52 3.40
CA LEU A 91 -8.01 10.43 3.84
C LEU A 91 -7.40 9.07 3.51
N LEU A 92 -6.91 8.89 2.28
CA LEU A 92 -6.22 7.66 1.85
C LEU A 92 -4.98 7.39 2.71
N PHE A 93 -4.21 8.43 3.06
CA PHE A 93 -3.09 8.29 4.00
C PHE A 93 -3.57 7.82 5.37
N GLY A 94 -4.63 8.42 5.92
CA GLY A 94 -5.19 8.04 7.20
C GLY A 94 -5.68 6.59 7.23
N VAL A 95 -6.40 6.15 6.19
CA VAL A 95 -6.87 4.77 6.05
C VAL A 95 -5.70 3.79 5.94
N ASN A 96 -4.70 4.10 5.11
CA ASN A 96 -3.52 3.25 4.96
C ASN A 96 -2.73 3.13 6.27
N ALA A 97 -2.53 4.23 6.99
CA ALA A 97 -1.88 4.22 8.29
C ALA A 97 -2.68 3.40 9.31
N ALA A 98 -4.00 3.57 9.36
CA ALA A 98 -4.86 2.79 10.25
C ALA A 98 -4.72 1.29 9.99
N ILE A 99 -4.79 0.85 8.73
CA ILE A 99 -4.62 -0.58 8.38
C ILE A 99 -3.22 -1.07 8.75
N GLY A 100 -2.17 -0.29 8.49
CA GLY A 100 -0.80 -0.65 8.88
C GLY A 100 -0.65 -0.90 10.39
N TYR A 101 -1.23 -0.02 11.22
CA TYR A 101 -1.23 -0.21 12.67
C TYR A 101 -2.10 -1.40 13.12
N LEU A 102 -3.24 -1.67 12.46
CA LEU A 102 -4.05 -2.87 12.74
C LEU A 102 -3.28 -4.16 12.40
N LEU A 103 -2.56 -4.20 11.28
CA LEU A 103 -1.71 -5.33 10.90
C LEU A 103 -0.57 -5.53 11.90
N MET A 104 0.07 -4.45 12.34
CA MET A 104 1.11 -4.51 13.37
C MET A 104 0.56 -5.09 14.68
N LEU A 105 -0.61 -4.63 15.12
CA LEU A 105 -1.27 -5.17 16.30
C LEU A 105 -1.65 -6.65 16.12
N ALA A 106 -2.12 -7.05 14.93
CA ALA A 106 -2.42 -8.44 14.62
C ALA A 106 -1.15 -9.32 14.67
N VAL A 107 0.00 -8.83 14.21
CA VAL A 107 1.28 -9.55 14.32
C VAL A 107 1.73 -9.68 15.77
N MET A 108 1.49 -8.66 16.60
CA MET A 108 1.76 -8.74 18.05
C MET A 108 0.90 -9.80 18.77
N SER A 109 -0.09 -10.40 18.12
CA SER A 109 -0.84 -11.53 18.70
C SER A 109 -0.03 -12.83 18.81
N PHE A 110 1.18 -12.90 18.24
CA PHE A 110 2.07 -14.07 18.21
C PHE A 110 1.42 -15.36 17.65
N ASN A 111 0.32 -15.25 16.90
CA ASN A 111 -0.29 -16.38 16.23
C ASN A 111 0.47 -16.69 14.92
N GLY A 112 0.99 -17.91 14.81
CA GLY A 112 1.81 -18.30 13.65
C GLY A 112 1.04 -18.22 12.32
N GLY A 113 -0.20 -18.70 12.28
CA GLY A 113 -1.00 -18.68 11.05
C GLY A 113 -1.36 -17.27 10.60
N VAL A 114 -1.67 -16.37 11.55
CA VAL A 114 -1.98 -14.96 11.26
C VAL A 114 -0.76 -14.24 10.73
N PHE A 115 0.40 -14.46 11.36
CA PHE A 115 1.67 -13.94 10.88
C PHE A 115 1.95 -14.37 9.44
N ILE A 116 1.83 -15.67 9.15
CA ILE A 116 2.01 -16.22 7.80
C ILE A 116 1.00 -15.59 6.82
N ALA A 117 -0.28 -15.52 7.19
CA ALA A 117 -1.31 -14.94 6.33
C ALA A 117 -1.03 -13.48 5.98
N ILE A 118 -0.55 -12.68 6.93
CA ILE A 118 -0.17 -11.27 6.70
C ILE A 118 1.06 -11.19 5.79
N VAL A 119 2.11 -11.98 6.04
CA VAL A 119 3.32 -11.98 5.20
C VAL A 119 3.00 -12.41 3.76
N VAL A 120 2.21 -13.48 3.60
CA VAL A 120 1.76 -13.97 2.29
C VAL A 120 0.84 -12.93 1.61
N GLY A 121 -0.04 -12.26 2.34
CA GLY A 121 -0.89 -11.21 1.78
C GLY A 121 -0.13 -9.95 1.37
N LEU A 122 0.88 -9.53 2.14
CA LEU A 122 1.77 -8.43 1.77
C LEU A 122 2.60 -8.77 0.52
N THR A 123 3.14 -9.99 0.44
CA THR A 123 3.93 -10.42 -0.72
C THR A 123 3.08 -10.56 -1.98
N VAL A 124 1.92 -11.20 -1.89
CA VAL A 124 0.97 -11.32 -3.02
C VAL A 124 0.44 -9.94 -3.42
N GLY A 125 0.06 -9.09 -2.46
CA GLY A 125 -0.37 -7.72 -2.75
C GLY A 125 0.74 -6.92 -3.42
N TYR A 126 1.98 -7.09 -2.99
CA TYR A 126 3.11 -6.43 -3.61
C TYR A 126 3.31 -6.86 -5.06
N LEU A 127 3.28 -8.18 -5.31
CA LEU A 127 3.38 -8.72 -6.67
C LEU A 127 2.21 -8.22 -7.54
N VAL A 128 0.96 -8.44 -7.14
CA VAL A 128 -0.20 -8.11 -7.98
C VAL A 128 -0.28 -6.62 -8.34
N PHE A 129 0.01 -5.73 -7.38
CA PHE A 129 -0.18 -4.29 -7.60
C PHE A 129 1.08 -3.52 -8.02
N ARG A 130 2.28 -4.10 -7.86
CA ARG A 130 3.54 -3.46 -8.28
C ARG A 130 4.16 -4.12 -9.52
N SER A 131 3.79 -5.35 -9.87
CA SER A 131 4.23 -5.98 -11.13
C SER A 131 3.64 -5.32 -12.39
N ASP A 132 2.59 -4.51 -12.28
CA ASP A 132 2.02 -3.74 -13.41
C ASP A 132 2.90 -2.53 -13.81
N ASP A 133 3.68 -1.99 -12.87
CA ASP A 133 4.75 -1.01 -13.16
C ASP A 133 6.09 -1.72 -13.52
N GLY A 134 6.08 -3.06 -13.57
CA GLY A 134 7.26 -3.92 -13.50
C GLY A 134 7.45 -4.87 -14.68
N GLY A 135 6.87 -4.58 -15.84
CA GLY A 135 7.28 -5.17 -17.13
C GLY A 135 8.70 -4.75 -17.58
N ALA A 136 9.59 -4.43 -16.64
CA ALA A 136 10.96 -3.97 -16.87
C ALA A 136 12.02 -4.80 -16.12
N ASP A 137 11.64 -5.83 -15.35
CA ASP A 137 12.60 -6.77 -14.73
C ASP A 137 12.81 -8.05 -15.57
N SER A 138 12.65 -7.94 -16.89
CA SER A 138 13.31 -8.82 -17.87
C SER A 138 14.17 -8.04 -18.86
N ALA A 139 14.48 -6.77 -18.57
CA ALA A 139 15.50 -5.99 -19.30
C ALA A 139 16.87 -6.01 -18.62
N ALA A 140 17.06 -6.83 -17.58
CA ALA A 140 18.34 -7.08 -16.92
C ALA A 140 19.16 -8.16 -17.65
N GLU A 141 19.29 -8.06 -18.98
CA GLU A 141 20.37 -8.71 -19.73
C GLU A 141 20.49 -8.14 -21.15
N ASN A 142 20.82 -6.85 -21.26
CA ASN A 142 21.55 -6.35 -22.42
C ASN A 142 22.67 -5.42 -21.95
N PRO A 143 23.84 -5.95 -21.53
CA PRO A 143 25.02 -5.15 -21.19
C PRO A 143 25.69 -4.44 -22.38
N CYS A 144 25.05 -4.38 -23.56
CA CYS A 144 25.62 -3.83 -24.78
C CYS A 144 24.61 -2.95 -25.54
N ALA A 145 24.35 -1.74 -25.05
CA ALA A 145 23.68 -0.69 -25.82
C ALA A 145 24.48 0.63 -25.73
N CYS A 146 25.77 0.55 -26.06
CA CYS A 146 26.61 1.69 -26.42
C CYS A 146 27.56 1.23 -27.54
N ALA A 147 27.12 1.38 -28.80
CA ALA A 147 27.97 1.41 -29.99
C ALA A 147 27.30 2.28 -31.04
#